data_AF-A0AAW4PS42-F1
#
_entry.id   AF-A0AAW4PS42-F1
#
_cell.length_a   1.000
_cell.length_b   1.000
_cell.length_c   1.000
_cell.angle_alpha   90.00
_cell.angle_beta   90.00
_cell.angle_gamma   90.00
#
_symmetry.space_group_name_H-M   'P 1'
#
loop_
_entity.id
_entity.type
_entity.pdbx_description
1 polymer ?
#
loop_
_entity_poly.entity_id
_entity_poly.type
_entity_poly.pdbx_seq_one_letter_code
_entity_poly.pdbx_strand_id
1 'polypeptide(L)'
;MRLVHLSVPTGKREAALGVLDDEGIDYVVSDETSNRDIAAVVSFPLPTNALEPVLESLREVGIDDDAYTVVVDANTVISRQFEALEDRFAEEEDEDRIAREELTSKANDLAPSLPTYAIMTVISAVIATAGLLLDSPAVVVGSMVIAPLIGPAMTANVGTVVDDHELFVRGVKLQAFGLLLAVVSATAFAVFVRTANVIPPLADVTSVEQIRERVAPDFLSLVVALGAGAAGVISLTSGVSTALVGVMIAVALIPPAATVGIGIAWGEPLVSLGSGVLLLVNVLSINLAVLVGLWYQGYRPEHWFREGNARSATVKRIGVLVASILVLSAFLGGVTLDSFQRATTDAEIHDRVEGAVESPARVLAVDVEQTNTVIFQQPRRVVITVGIPPGTDPPGLAAELDEIVDAAAGRDVETSVHYVVVETAS
;
A
#
# COMPACT_ATOMS: atom_id res chain seq x y z
N MET A 1 7.69 11.83 25.73
CA MET A 1 8.80 12.33 26.57
C MET A 1 10.10 11.68 26.13
N ARG A 2 11.18 12.44 26.16
CA ARG A 2 12.52 11.99 25.78
C ARG A 2 13.52 12.36 26.87
N LEU A 3 14.52 11.52 27.08
CA LEU A 3 15.72 11.86 27.84
C LEU A 3 16.85 12.12 26.85
N VAL A 4 17.39 13.33 26.85
CA VAL A 4 18.48 13.74 25.98
C VAL A 4 19.79 13.65 26.75
N HIS A 5 20.78 12.97 26.17
CA HIS A 5 22.17 13.00 26.61
C HIS A 5 23.01 13.75 25.58
N LEU A 6 23.50 14.93 25.95
CA LEU A 6 24.26 15.83 25.09
C LEU A 6 25.71 15.90 25.56
N SER A 7 26.66 15.56 24.68
CA SER A 7 28.07 15.85 24.94
C SER A 7 28.36 17.31 24.61
N VAL A 8 28.91 18.06 25.57
CA VAL A 8 29.19 19.49 25.40
C VAL A 8 30.67 19.69 25.09
N PRO A 9 31.03 20.31 23.95
CA PRO A 9 32.40 20.60 23.60
C PRO A 9 33.11 21.51 24.62
N THR A 10 34.44 21.42 24.64
CA THR A 10 35.25 22.27 25.52
C THR A 10 35.03 23.75 25.25
N GLY A 11 34.77 24.54 26.30
CA GLY A 11 34.51 25.98 26.19
C GLY A 11 33.06 26.35 25.86
N LYS A 12 32.17 25.38 25.63
CA LYS A 12 30.75 25.60 25.33
C LYS A 12 29.79 25.29 26.48
N ARG A 13 30.32 24.86 27.64
CA ARG A 13 29.52 24.48 28.82
C ARG A 13 28.55 25.56 29.27
N GLU A 14 29.03 26.77 29.54
CA GLU A 14 28.16 27.85 30.02
C GLU A 14 27.09 28.24 29.00
N ALA A 15 27.42 28.23 27.70
CA ALA A 15 26.47 28.53 26.65
C ALA A 15 25.35 27.48 26.57
N ALA A 16 25.70 26.18 26.61
CA ALA A 16 24.72 25.10 26.59
C ALA A 16 23.81 25.10 27.83
N LEU A 17 24.39 25.30 29.01
CA LEU A 17 23.62 25.35 30.26
C LEU A 17 22.72 26.60 30.31
N GLY A 18 23.19 27.74 29.79
CA GLY A 18 22.38 28.95 29.69
C GLY A 18 21.10 28.76 28.88
N VAL A 19 21.17 28.05 27.75
CA VAL A 19 19.97 27.71 26.96
C VAL A 19 18.98 26.87 27.76
N LEU A 20 19.48 25.87 28.51
CA LEU A 20 18.61 25.01 29.32
C LEU A 20 17.98 25.78 30.50
N ASP A 21 18.75 26.68 31.13
CA ASP A 21 18.27 27.55 32.20
C ASP A 21 17.22 28.55 31.70
N ASP A 22 17.43 29.16 30.53
CA ASP A 22 16.51 30.11 29.91
C ASP A 22 15.16 29.45 29.56
N GLU A 23 15.21 28.19 29.12
CA GLU A 23 14.02 27.36 28.86
C GLU A 23 13.41 26.77 30.15
N GLY A 24 14.07 26.88 31.30
CA GLY A 24 13.60 26.31 32.57
C GLY A 24 13.63 24.78 32.63
N ILE A 25 14.57 24.15 31.93
CA ILE A 25 14.73 22.70 31.83
C ILE A 25 15.60 22.19 32.98
N ASP A 26 15.12 21.20 33.74
CA ASP A 26 15.94 20.51 34.73
C ASP A 26 17.02 19.65 34.02
N TYR A 27 18.26 19.72 34.46
CA TYR A 27 19.34 18.93 33.87
C TYR A 27 20.33 18.37 34.92
N VAL A 28 21.05 17.32 34.51
CA VAL A 28 22.14 16.70 35.27
C VAL A 28 23.42 16.81 34.45
N VAL A 29 24.46 17.41 35.03
CA VAL A 29 25.78 17.52 34.38
C VAL A 29 26.73 16.49 34.98
N SER A 30 27.35 15.70 34.11
CA SER A 30 28.46 14.81 34.46
C SER A 30 29.73 15.31 33.77
N ASP A 31 30.81 15.50 34.52
CA ASP A 31 32.10 15.89 33.93
C ASP A 31 32.67 14.73 33.12
N GLU A 32 33.17 15.02 31.92
CA GLU A 32 33.80 14.01 31.06
C GLU A 32 35.27 13.88 31.46
N THR A 33 35.69 12.64 31.74
CA THR A 33 37.07 12.36 32.22
C THR A 33 37.93 11.69 31.17
N SER A 34 37.34 11.22 30.07
CA SER A 34 38.13 10.79 28.92
C SER A 34 38.73 12.05 28.27
N ASN A 35 40.04 12.05 27.98
CA ASN A 35 40.77 13.16 27.34
C ASN A 35 40.34 13.38 25.87
N ARG A 36 39.03 13.48 25.63
CA ARG A 36 38.41 13.89 24.38
C ARG A 36 38.15 15.39 24.46
N ASP A 37 37.89 16.04 23.33
CA ASP A 37 37.57 17.48 23.27
C ASP A 37 36.16 17.82 23.84
N ILE A 38 35.66 17.00 24.79
CA ILE A 38 34.35 17.10 25.44
C ILE A 38 34.57 17.51 26.89
N ALA A 39 33.86 18.54 27.35
CA ALA A 39 33.97 19.03 28.73
C ALA A 39 33.00 18.34 29.70
N ALA A 40 31.80 18.00 29.24
CA ALA A 40 30.77 17.39 30.06
C ALA A 40 29.73 16.66 29.22
N VAL A 41 28.97 15.78 29.86
CA VAL A 41 27.73 15.22 29.34
C VAL A 41 26.58 15.78 30.16
N VAL A 42 25.62 16.43 29.49
CA VAL A 42 24.42 17.01 30.10
C VAL A 42 23.24 16.11 29.76
N SER A 43 22.49 15.70 30.78
CA SER A 43 21.32 14.83 30.65
C SER A 43 20.06 15.57 31.11
N PHE A 44 19.05 15.68 30.27
CA PHE A 44 17.84 16.45 30.56
C PHE A 44 16.59 15.82 29.92
N PRO A 45 15.45 15.78 30.65
CA PRO A 45 14.20 15.30 30.10
C PRO A 45 13.48 16.41 29.32
N LEU A 46 12.88 16.06 28.19
CA LEU A 46 12.06 16.95 27.37
C LEU A 46 10.70 16.31 27.02
N PRO A 47 9.63 17.12 26.96
CA PRO A 47 8.44 16.80 26.18
C PRO A 47 8.80 16.48 24.72
N THR A 48 7.94 15.74 24.03
CA THR A 48 8.25 15.27 22.66
C THR A 48 8.36 16.42 21.65
N ASN A 49 7.43 17.37 21.74
CA ASN A 49 7.37 18.60 20.96
C ASN A 49 8.54 19.56 21.30
N ALA A 50 8.92 19.68 22.57
CA ALA A 50 10.04 20.52 23.01
C ALA A 50 11.42 20.09 22.47
N LEU A 51 11.56 18.88 21.92
CA LEU A 51 12.84 18.37 21.46
C LEU A 51 13.42 19.17 20.28
N GLU A 52 12.63 19.47 19.24
CA GLU A 52 13.12 20.17 18.05
C GLU A 52 13.52 21.63 18.37
N PRO A 53 12.69 22.44 19.06
CA PRO A 53 13.03 23.82 19.44
C PRO A 53 14.28 23.91 20.34
N VAL A 54 14.39 23.03 21.34
CA VAL A 54 15.54 23.06 22.27
C VAL A 54 16.84 22.65 21.56
N LEU A 55 16.80 21.67 20.66
CA LEU A 55 17.97 21.31 19.85
C LEU A 55 18.36 22.43 18.88
N GLU A 56 17.40 23.17 18.33
CA GLU A 56 17.66 24.34 17.49
C GLU A 56 18.33 25.47 18.29
N SER A 57 17.81 25.83 19.47
CA SER A 57 18.44 26.82 20.37
C SER A 57 19.87 26.42 20.78
N LEU A 58 20.12 25.13 21.00
CA LEU A 58 21.46 24.62 21.29
C LEU A 58 22.41 24.76 20.09
N ARG A 59 21.93 24.54 18.85
CA ARG A 59 22.71 24.76 17.62
C ARG A 59 23.05 26.24 17.43
N GLU A 60 22.13 27.16 17.73
CA GLU A 60 22.39 28.60 17.61
C GLU A 60 23.55 29.09 18.49
N VAL A 61 23.78 28.46 19.65
CA VAL A 61 24.92 28.76 20.52
C VAL A 61 26.20 27.97 20.16
N GLY A 62 26.16 27.24 19.04
CA GLY A 62 27.28 26.49 18.46
C GLY A 62 27.52 25.14 19.13
N ILE A 63 26.46 24.47 19.59
CA ILE A 63 26.44 23.03 19.85
C ILE A 63 26.02 22.34 18.55
N ASP A 64 26.94 22.29 17.59
CA ASP A 64 26.73 21.72 16.25
C ASP A 64 26.98 20.20 16.24
N ASP A 65 26.93 19.58 15.05
CA ASP A 65 27.05 18.13 14.79
C ASP A 65 28.31 17.43 15.38
N ASP A 66 29.31 18.19 15.83
CA ASP A 66 30.47 17.67 16.55
C ASP A 66 30.10 17.18 17.98
N ALA A 67 28.96 17.63 18.50
CA ALA A 67 28.38 17.19 19.76
C ALA A 67 27.58 15.90 19.57
N TYR A 68 28.03 14.83 20.22
CA TYR A 68 27.29 13.58 20.31
C TYR A 68 26.01 13.77 21.15
N THR A 69 24.85 13.55 20.52
CA THR A 69 23.53 13.65 21.15
C THR A 69 22.83 12.29 21.09
N VAL A 70 22.34 11.79 22.23
CA VAL A 70 21.52 10.58 22.31
C VAL A 70 20.15 10.96 22.81
N VAL A 71 19.11 10.54 22.10
CA VAL A 71 17.73 10.72 22.50
C VAL A 71 17.16 9.34 22.87
N VAL A 72 16.70 9.20 24.11
CA VAL A 72 16.16 7.94 24.65
C VAL A 72 14.68 8.12 24.98
N ASP A 73 13.87 7.11 24.67
CA ASP A 73 12.48 7.08 25.11
C ASP A 73 12.37 6.92 26.63
N ALA A 74 11.78 7.92 27.28
CA ALA A 74 11.48 7.88 28.71
C ALA A 74 10.01 7.52 28.91
N ASN A 75 9.75 6.46 29.68
CA ASN A 75 8.37 6.03 29.97
C ASN A 75 7.63 7.02 30.88
N THR A 76 8.33 7.66 31.80
CA THR A 76 7.76 8.62 32.76
C THR A 76 8.86 9.54 33.28
N VAL A 77 8.54 10.82 33.36
CA VAL A 77 9.33 11.83 34.07
C VAL A 77 8.46 12.38 35.20
N ILE A 78 8.98 12.44 36.42
CA ILE A 78 8.27 13.01 37.57
C ILE A 78 9.04 14.25 38.02
N SER A 79 8.64 15.41 37.51
CA SER A 79 9.17 16.73 37.92
C SER A 79 8.09 17.79 37.72
N ARG A 80 7.96 18.72 38.68
CA ARG A 80 7.04 19.86 38.55
C ARG A 80 7.49 20.81 37.45
N GLN A 81 8.79 20.98 37.26
CA GLN A 81 9.33 21.77 36.16
C GLN A 81 9.05 21.10 34.82
N PHE A 82 9.12 19.77 34.75
CA PHE A 82 8.76 19.03 33.54
C PHE A 82 7.28 19.17 33.20
N GLU A 83 6.37 19.07 34.18
CA GLU A 83 4.93 19.30 33.96
C GLU A 83 4.67 20.73 33.43
N ALA A 84 5.32 21.75 34.01
CA ALA A 84 5.20 23.12 33.54
C ALA A 84 5.80 23.33 32.12
N LEU A 85 6.87 22.60 31.79
CA LEU A 85 7.48 22.60 30.47
C LEU A 85 6.55 21.93 29.44
N GLU A 86 5.94 20.80 29.81
CA GLU A 86 4.97 20.07 28.98
C GLU A 86 3.75 20.94 28.68
N ASP A 87 3.17 21.60 29.69
CA ASP A 87 2.05 22.53 29.52
C ASP A 87 2.40 23.70 28.58
N ARG A 88 3.60 24.27 28.71
CA ARG A 88 4.06 25.39 27.86
C ARG A 88 4.16 24.99 26.40
N PHE A 89 4.82 23.86 26.12
CA PHE A 89 5.01 23.39 24.75
C PHE A 89 3.74 22.79 24.14
N ALA A 90 2.81 22.27 24.95
CA ALA A 90 1.50 21.81 24.49
C ALA A 90 0.61 22.94 23.97
N GLU A 91 0.74 24.16 24.50
CA GLU A 91 0.01 25.34 24.02
C GLU A 91 0.59 25.94 22.73
N GLU A 92 1.88 25.70 22.45
CA GLU A 92 2.62 26.33 21.35
C GLU A 92 2.74 25.45 20.09
N GLU A 93 2.70 24.11 20.22
CA GLU A 93 2.88 23.16 19.12
C GLU A 93 1.87 21.98 19.17
N ASP A 94 1.66 21.30 18.04
CA ASP A 94 0.90 20.04 18.00
C ASP A 94 1.57 18.99 18.91
N GLU A 95 0.88 18.57 19.98
CA GLU A 95 1.38 17.65 21.05
C GLU A 95 2.02 16.34 20.53
N ASP A 96 1.67 15.91 19.31
CA ASP A 96 2.07 14.64 18.71
C ASP A 96 3.24 14.73 17.70
N ARG A 97 3.86 15.91 17.52
CA ARG A 97 5.00 16.06 16.59
C ARG A 97 6.31 15.58 17.24
N ILE A 98 7.05 14.74 16.53
CA ILE A 98 8.39 14.29 16.92
C ILE A 98 9.46 15.08 16.17
N ALA A 99 10.66 15.21 16.73
CA ALA A 99 11.77 15.90 16.05
C ALA A 99 12.16 15.20 14.73
N ARG A 100 12.69 15.96 13.77
CA ARG A 100 13.10 15.45 12.43
C ARG A 100 14.18 14.37 12.52
N GLU A 101 15.10 14.51 13.45
CA GLU A 101 16.17 13.55 13.73
C GLU A 101 15.57 12.24 14.26
N GLU A 102 14.56 12.33 15.14
CA GLU A 102 13.83 11.17 15.63
C GLU A 102 13.01 10.50 14.51
N LEU A 103 12.34 11.30 13.67
CA LEU A 103 11.60 10.81 12.49
C LEU A 103 12.52 10.04 11.54
N THR A 104 13.73 10.57 11.30
CA THR A 104 14.76 9.95 10.47
C THR A 104 15.28 8.66 11.08
N SER A 105 15.54 8.64 12.39
CA SER A 105 15.95 7.43 13.11
C SER A 105 14.88 6.35 13.02
N LYS A 106 13.62 6.67 13.35
CA LYS A 106 12.50 5.73 13.27
C LYS A 106 12.30 5.17 11.87
N ALA A 107 12.40 6.01 10.84
CA ALA A 107 12.30 5.55 9.45
C ALA A 107 13.44 4.61 9.04
N ASN A 108 14.62 4.75 9.64
CA ASN A 108 15.76 3.87 9.42
C ASN A 108 15.62 2.55 10.19
N ASP A 109 15.12 2.59 11.42
CA ASP A 109 14.89 1.39 12.23
C ASP A 109 13.80 0.49 11.64
N LEU A 110 12.85 1.08 10.91
CA LEU A 110 11.84 0.34 10.14
C LEU A 110 12.40 -0.39 8.91
N ALA A 111 13.60 0.00 8.43
CA ALA A 111 14.23 -0.65 7.29
C ALA A 111 15.15 -1.78 7.78
N PRO A 112 14.74 -3.06 7.67
CA PRO A 112 15.59 -4.16 8.09
C PRO A 112 16.85 -4.25 7.23
N SER A 113 17.85 -4.98 7.72
CA SER A 113 19.06 -5.25 6.94
C SER A 113 18.71 -5.85 5.57
N LEU A 114 19.45 -5.45 4.52
CA LEU A 114 19.20 -5.90 3.14
C LEU A 114 19.02 -7.43 3.01
N PRO A 115 19.83 -8.29 3.68
CA PRO A 115 19.64 -9.73 3.64
C PRO A 115 18.32 -10.19 4.27
N THR A 116 17.98 -9.67 5.45
CA THR A 116 16.71 -9.99 6.13
C THR A 116 15.53 -9.53 5.29
N TYR A 117 15.60 -8.30 4.77
CA TYR A 117 14.60 -7.73 3.87
C TYR A 117 14.35 -8.64 2.67
N ALA A 118 15.41 -9.08 2.00
CA ALA A 118 15.33 -9.93 0.82
C ALA A 118 14.73 -11.30 1.15
N ILE A 119 15.22 -11.97 2.21
CA ILE A 119 14.73 -13.30 2.61
C ILE A 119 13.24 -13.25 2.99
N MET A 120 12.84 -12.27 3.81
CA MET A 120 11.44 -12.14 4.22
C MET A 120 10.52 -11.82 3.03
N THR A 121 10.99 -11.00 2.09
CA THR A 121 10.25 -10.69 0.85
C THR A 121 10.08 -11.94 -0.02
N VAL A 122 11.13 -12.76 -0.17
CA VAL A 122 11.06 -14.02 -0.92
C VAL A 122 10.08 -14.99 -0.26
N ILE A 123 10.20 -15.19 1.06
CA ILE A 123 9.31 -16.09 1.82
C ILE A 123 7.86 -15.62 1.71
N SER A 124 7.60 -14.33 1.91
CA SER A 124 6.27 -13.74 1.78
C SER A 124 5.71 -13.95 0.38
N ALA A 125 6.47 -13.64 -0.68
CA ALA A 125 6.02 -13.81 -2.06
C ALA A 125 5.70 -15.28 -2.40
N VAL A 126 6.49 -16.23 -1.91
CA VAL A 126 6.23 -17.67 -2.09
C VAL A 126 4.93 -18.08 -1.39
N ILE A 127 4.74 -17.69 -0.12
CA ILE A 127 3.53 -18.02 0.64
C ILE A 127 2.31 -17.34 0.03
N ALA A 128 2.43 -16.09 -0.43
CA ALA A 128 1.36 -15.36 -1.11
C ALA A 128 0.94 -16.09 -2.39
N THR A 129 1.92 -16.51 -3.20
CA THR A 129 1.67 -17.25 -4.44
C THR A 129 0.98 -18.59 -4.15
N ALA A 130 1.44 -19.32 -3.14
CA ALA A 130 0.79 -20.55 -2.70
C ALA A 130 -0.65 -20.30 -2.21
N GLY A 131 -0.86 -19.27 -1.39
CA GLY A 131 -2.17 -18.89 -0.88
C GLY A 131 -3.14 -18.51 -1.98
N LEU A 132 -2.69 -17.75 -2.98
CA LEU A 132 -3.49 -17.40 -4.16
C LEU A 132 -3.85 -18.64 -4.96
N LEU A 133 -2.89 -19.52 -5.27
CA LEU A 133 -3.16 -20.75 -6.06
C LEU A 133 -4.02 -21.78 -5.32
N LEU A 134 -4.03 -21.74 -3.98
CA LEU A 134 -4.90 -22.57 -3.13
C LEU A 134 -6.27 -21.93 -2.86
N ASP A 135 -6.53 -20.75 -3.40
CA ASP A 135 -7.73 -19.95 -3.12
C ASP A 135 -7.97 -19.77 -1.60
N SER A 136 -6.89 -19.50 -0.85
CA SER A 136 -6.91 -19.44 0.62
C SER A 136 -6.64 -18.02 1.12
N PRO A 137 -7.69 -17.23 1.44
CA PRO A 137 -7.55 -15.89 1.99
C PRO A 137 -6.68 -15.87 3.26
N ALA A 138 -6.78 -16.89 4.11
CA ALA A 138 -6.01 -16.98 5.36
C ALA A 138 -4.50 -17.09 5.12
N VAL A 139 -4.06 -17.89 4.14
CA VAL A 139 -2.64 -18.03 3.78
C VAL A 139 -2.14 -16.75 3.12
N VAL A 140 -2.97 -16.13 2.27
CA VAL A 140 -2.68 -14.82 1.66
C VAL A 140 -2.46 -13.76 2.75
N VAL A 141 -3.33 -13.69 3.76
CA VAL A 141 -3.15 -12.78 4.91
C VAL A 141 -1.88 -13.10 5.71
N GLY A 142 -1.60 -14.38 5.96
CA GLY A 142 -0.37 -14.80 6.65
C GLY A 142 0.90 -14.36 5.93
N SER A 143 0.90 -14.35 4.59
CA SER A 143 2.02 -13.87 3.79
C SER A 143 2.32 -12.39 3.97
N MET A 144 1.27 -11.56 4.17
CA MET A 144 1.39 -10.12 4.30
C MET A 144 2.09 -9.73 5.61
N VAL A 145 1.85 -10.48 6.69
CA VAL A 145 2.46 -10.23 8.01
C VAL A 145 3.99 -10.39 7.97
N ILE A 146 4.50 -11.18 7.04
CA ILE A 146 5.94 -11.49 6.92
C ILE A 146 6.69 -10.37 6.17
N ALA A 147 6.03 -9.66 5.24
CA ALA A 147 6.71 -8.74 4.33
C ALA A 147 7.07 -7.39 4.99
N PRO A 148 8.37 -7.02 5.04
CA PRO A 148 8.81 -5.80 5.69
C PRO A 148 8.73 -4.56 4.77
N LEU A 149 7.56 -4.27 4.18
CA LEU A 149 7.41 -3.23 3.15
C LEU A 149 7.22 -1.80 3.71
N ILE A 150 6.98 -1.64 5.01
CA ILE A 150 6.80 -0.32 5.64
C ILE A 150 8.07 0.52 5.61
N GLY A 151 9.24 -0.07 5.93
CA GLY A 151 10.51 0.64 6.03
C GLY A 151 10.84 1.44 4.76
N PRO A 152 10.96 0.79 3.58
CA PRO A 152 11.28 1.48 2.34
C PRO A 152 10.35 2.65 2.00
N ALA A 153 9.04 2.49 2.23
CA ALA A 153 8.06 3.55 2.00
C ALA A 153 8.26 4.71 3.00
N MET A 154 8.46 4.43 4.28
CA MET A 154 8.73 5.47 5.28
C MET A 154 10.04 6.20 5.00
N THR A 155 11.12 5.48 4.74
CA THR A 155 12.44 6.05 4.40
C THR A 155 12.35 7.01 3.21
N ALA A 156 11.64 6.65 2.14
CA ALA A 156 11.49 7.50 0.96
C ALA A 156 10.77 8.82 1.29
N ASN A 157 9.66 8.74 2.03
CA ASN A 157 8.84 9.92 2.32
C ASN A 157 9.47 10.81 3.40
N VAL A 158 10.09 10.23 4.43
CA VAL A 158 10.86 10.97 5.43
C VAL A 158 12.02 11.72 4.78
N GLY A 159 12.82 11.06 3.93
CA GLY A 159 13.89 11.72 3.16
C GLY A 159 13.39 12.85 2.26
N THR A 160 12.11 12.82 1.85
CA THR A 160 11.51 13.93 1.10
C THR A 160 11.22 15.14 1.99
N VAL A 161 10.67 14.95 3.18
CA VAL A 161 10.25 16.08 4.04
C VAL A 161 11.42 16.70 4.82
N VAL A 162 12.48 15.93 5.10
CA VAL A 162 13.71 16.43 5.74
C VAL A 162 14.77 16.92 4.73
N ASP A 163 14.47 16.91 3.43
CA ASP A 163 15.39 17.27 2.33
C ASP A 163 16.67 16.42 2.25
N ASP A 164 16.63 15.18 2.74
CA ASP A 164 17.71 14.21 2.59
C ASP A 164 17.55 13.39 1.30
N HIS A 165 18.27 13.80 0.26
CA HIS A 165 18.23 13.15 -1.04
C HIS A 165 18.76 11.72 -1.01
N GLU A 166 19.77 11.42 -0.18
CA GLU A 166 20.35 10.08 -0.08
C GLU A 166 19.35 9.12 0.57
N LEU A 167 18.68 9.57 1.62
CA LEU A 167 17.62 8.84 2.30
C LEU A 167 16.43 8.57 1.38
N PHE A 168 15.99 9.58 0.63
CA PHE A 168 14.94 9.44 -0.38
C PHE A 168 15.30 8.37 -1.43
N VAL A 169 16.49 8.50 -2.05
CA VAL A 169 16.94 7.56 -3.09
C VAL A 169 17.09 6.15 -2.52
N ARG A 170 17.57 6.02 -1.28
CA ARG A 170 17.67 4.73 -0.60
C ARG A 170 16.30 4.08 -0.42
N GLY A 171 15.31 4.81 0.08
CA GLY A 171 13.94 4.31 0.24
C GLY A 171 13.32 3.85 -1.07
N VAL A 172 13.42 4.67 -2.13
CA VAL A 172 12.91 4.33 -3.46
C VAL A 172 13.58 3.10 -4.05
N LYS A 173 14.92 3.00 -3.93
CA LYS A 173 15.68 1.82 -4.40
C LYS A 173 15.27 0.55 -3.66
N LEU A 174 15.12 0.62 -2.34
CA LEU A 174 14.67 -0.53 -1.53
C LEU A 174 13.25 -0.96 -1.92
N GLN A 175 12.34 0.00 -2.11
CA GLN A 175 10.96 -0.27 -2.50
C GLN A 175 10.89 -0.93 -3.89
N ALA A 176 11.62 -0.39 -4.88
CA ALA A 176 11.70 -0.96 -6.21
C ALA A 176 12.36 -2.35 -6.21
N PHE A 177 13.44 -2.52 -5.44
CA PHE A 177 14.13 -3.80 -5.31
C PHE A 177 13.23 -4.86 -4.67
N GLY A 178 12.55 -4.56 -3.56
CA GLY A 178 11.68 -5.51 -2.89
C GLY A 178 10.46 -5.87 -3.71
N LEU A 179 9.87 -4.90 -4.41
CA LEU A 179 8.75 -5.17 -5.31
C LEU A 179 9.16 -6.09 -6.46
N LEU A 180 10.28 -5.79 -7.10
CA LEU A 180 10.83 -6.62 -8.16
C LEU A 180 11.17 -8.02 -7.64
N LEU A 181 11.79 -8.11 -6.47
CA LEU A 181 12.16 -9.38 -5.85
C LEU A 181 10.91 -10.22 -5.52
N ALA A 182 9.85 -9.60 -5.03
CA ALA A 182 8.57 -10.26 -4.77
C ALA A 182 7.96 -10.83 -6.07
N VAL A 183 7.89 -10.02 -7.14
CA VAL A 183 7.38 -10.47 -8.45
C VAL A 183 8.23 -11.60 -9.03
N VAL A 184 9.56 -11.48 -8.99
CA VAL A 184 10.48 -12.51 -9.52
C VAL A 184 10.35 -13.81 -8.73
N SER A 185 10.25 -13.72 -7.41
CA SER A 185 10.13 -14.88 -6.52
C SER A 185 8.77 -15.57 -6.69
N ALA A 186 7.69 -14.80 -6.80
CA ALA A 186 6.36 -15.31 -7.12
C ALA A 186 6.33 -15.98 -8.49
N THR A 187 6.94 -15.37 -9.51
CA THR A 187 7.06 -15.93 -10.86
C THR A 187 7.80 -17.26 -10.82
N ALA A 188 8.98 -17.30 -10.19
CA ALA A 188 9.81 -18.50 -10.12
C ALA A 188 9.07 -19.65 -9.41
N PHE A 189 8.39 -19.36 -8.30
CA PHE A 189 7.61 -20.35 -7.57
C PHE A 189 6.37 -20.82 -8.36
N ALA A 190 5.64 -19.90 -8.99
CA ALA A 190 4.50 -20.23 -9.84
C ALA A 190 4.90 -21.11 -11.04
N VAL A 191 6.02 -20.82 -11.70
CA VAL A 191 6.59 -21.66 -12.77
C VAL A 191 6.98 -23.04 -12.23
N PHE A 192 7.59 -23.11 -11.05
CA PHE A 192 7.93 -24.38 -10.41
C PHE A 192 6.69 -25.22 -10.13
N VAL A 193 5.66 -24.64 -9.50
CA VAL A 193 4.38 -25.32 -9.20
C VAL A 193 3.71 -25.85 -10.47
N ARG A 194 3.69 -25.02 -11.54
CA ARG A 194 3.15 -25.38 -12.85
C ARG A 194 3.91 -26.54 -13.49
N THR A 195 5.24 -26.49 -13.49
CA THR A 195 6.09 -27.47 -14.20
C THR A 195 6.20 -28.78 -13.45
N ALA A 196 6.20 -28.75 -12.13
CA ALA A 196 6.31 -29.93 -11.28
C ALA A 196 4.95 -30.64 -11.04
N ASN A 197 3.84 -30.13 -11.62
CA ASN A 197 2.49 -30.67 -11.45
C ASN A 197 2.09 -30.86 -9.96
N VAL A 198 2.47 -29.90 -9.12
CA VAL A 198 2.19 -29.94 -7.67
C VAL A 198 0.71 -29.71 -7.36
N ILE A 199 0.02 -29.03 -8.28
CA ILE A 199 -1.43 -28.78 -8.24
C ILE A 199 -2.10 -29.38 -9.48
N PRO A 200 -3.41 -29.67 -9.42
CA PRO A 200 -4.18 -30.05 -10.61
C PRO A 200 -3.98 -29.02 -11.73
N PRO A 201 -3.93 -29.45 -13.00
CA PRO A 201 -3.72 -28.54 -14.11
C PRO A 201 -4.83 -27.48 -14.16
N LEU A 202 -4.48 -26.26 -13.77
CA LEU A 202 -5.33 -25.08 -13.87
C LEU A 202 -5.22 -24.54 -15.30
N ALA A 203 -6.32 -24.69 -16.07
CA ALA A 203 -6.41 -24.18 -17.43
C ALA A 203 -6.49 -22.65 -17.48
N ASP A 204 -7.14 -22.04 -16.47
CA ASP A 204 -7.32 -20.60 -16.35
C ASP A 204 -7.09 -20.15 -14.91
N VAL A 205 -6.11 -19.26 -14.69
CA VAL A 205 -5.81 -18.69 -13.37
C VAL A 205 -6.85 -17.68 -12.91
N THR A 206 -7.65 -17.11 -13.82
CA THR A 206 -8.71 -16.16 -13.49
C THR A 206 -9.96 -16.84 -12.94
N SER A 207 -10.04 -18.17 -13.03
CA SER A 207 -11.08 -18.96 -12.34
C SER A 207 -10.92 -19.00 -10.82
N VAL A 208 -9.74 -18.61 -10.31
CA VAL A 208 -9.46 -18.53 -8.89
C VAL A 208 -9.87 -17.16 -8.37
N GLU A 209 -10.82 -17.12 -7.44
CA GLU A 209 -11.43 -15.88 -6.94
C GLU A 209 -10.38 -14.94 -6.36
N GLN A 210 -9.45 -15.46 -5.54
CA GLN A 210 -8.38 -14.65 -4.95
C GLN A 210 -7.45 -14.00 -5.98
N ILE A 211 -7.30 -14.58 -7.17
CA ILE A 211 -6.52 -14.00 -8.28
C ILE A 211 -7.40 -12.99 -9.04
N ARG A 212 -8.65 -13.34 -9.33
CA ARG A 212 -9.60 -12.50 -10.06
C ARG A 212 -9.84 -11.15 -9.39
N GLU A 213 -9.99 -11.14 -8.06
CA GLU A 213 -10.14 -9.92 -7.26
C GLU A 213 -8.95 -8.94 -7.39
N ARG A 214 -7.79 -9.41 -7.89
CA ARG A 214 -6.54 -8.64 -7.99
C ARG A 214 -6.24 -8.23 -9.42
N VAL A 215 -7.00 -8.79 -10.38
CA VAL A 215 -6.95 -8.44 -11.80
C VAL A 215 -8.01 -7.39 -12.14
N ALA A 216 -9.21 -7.51 -11.56
CA ALA A 216 -10.29 -6.54 -11.69
C ALA A 216 -10.04 -5.39 -10.70
N PRO A 217 -9.59 -4.22 -11.16
CA PRO A 217 -9.19 -3.20 -10.24
C PRO A 217 -10.41 -2.45 -9.71
N ASP A 218 -10.35 -2.12 -8.42
CA ASP A 218 -11.44 -1.49 -7.70
C ASP A 218 -11.01 -0.11 -7.17
N PHE A 219 -11.88 0.90 -7.32
CA PHE A 219 -11.65 2.22 -6.73
C PHE A 219 -11.53 2.15 -5.21
N LEU A 220 -12.14 1.15 -4.56
CA LEU A 220 -11.99 0.97 -3.12
C LEU A 220 -10.57 0.55 -2.71
N SER A 221 -9.80 -0.09 -3.60
CA SER A 221 -8.40 -0.42 -3.31
C SER A 221 -7.54 0.83 -3.14
N LEU A 222 -7.86 1.91 -3.87
CA LEU A 222 -7.21 3.22 -3.71
C LEU A 222 -7.46 3.79 -2.32
N VAL A 223 -8.69 3.69 -1.81
CA VAL A 223 -9.04 4.15 -0.46
C VAL A 223 -8.26 3.36 0.59
N VAL A 224 -8.15 2.04 0.42
CA VAL A 224 -7.36 1.19 1.32
C VAL A 224 -5.88 1.57 1.29
N ALA A 225 -5.29 1.81 0.11
CA ALA A 225 -3.89 2.20 -0.02
C ALA A 225 -3.60 3.58 0.59
N LEU A 226 -4.47 4.56 0.36
CA LEU A 226 -4.38 5.89 0.98
C LEU A 226 -4.52 5.79 2.51
N GLY A 227 -5.49 5.00 2.99
CA GLY A 227 -5.70 4.76 4.42
C GLY A 227 -4.50 4.08 5.08
N ALA A 228 -3.88 3.10 4.43
CA ALA A 228 -2.67 2.44 4.92
C ALA A 228 -1.49 3.42 5.03
N GLY A 229 -1.32 4.30 4.04
CA GLY A 229 -0.30 5.35 4.10
C GLY A 229 -0.56 6.38 5.21
N ALA A 230 -1.81 6.83 5.38
CA ALA A 230 -2.20 7.75 6.44
C ALA A 230 -2.00 7.14 7.83
N ALA A 231 -2.44 5.90 8.03
CA ALA A 231 -2.20 5.15 9.27
C ALA A 231 -0.69 5.01 9.56
N GLY A 232 0.12 4.87 8.50
CA GLY A 232 1.56 4.78 8.66
C GLY A 232 2.24 6.07 9.08
N VAL A 233 1.78 7.24 8.61
CA VAL A 233 2.26 8.53 9.13
C VAL A 233 1.89 8.67 10.59
N ILE A 234 0.63 8.41 10.92
CA ILE A 234 0.15 8.51 12.30
C ILE A 234 0.97 7.60 13.20
N SER A 235 1.18 6.33 12.83
CA SER A 235 2.00 5.39 13.62
C SER A 235 3.45 5.85 13.77
N LEU A 236 4.03 6.45 12.73
CA LEU A 236 5.41 6.94 12.77
C LEU A 236 5.55 8.13 13.73
N THR A 237 4.57 9.03 13.78
CA THR A 237 4.63 10.24 14.61
C THR A 237 4.12 10.03 16.03
N SER A 238 3.05 9.27 16.24
CA SER A 238 2.45 9.06 17.57
C SER A 238 3.07 7.92 18.37
N GLY A 239 4.03 7.17 17.79
CA GLY A 239 4.67 6.03 18.48
C GLY A 239 3.76 4.79 18.64
N VAL A 240 2.60 4.77 17.96
CA VAL A 240 1.73 3.59 17.87
C VAL A 240 2.44 2.47 17.09
N SER A 241 2.13 1.21 17.42
CA SER A 241 2.77 0.01 16.84
C SER A 241 2.84 0.04 15.31
N THR A 242 4.07 0.16 14.80
CA THR A 242 4.41 0.14 13.37
C THR A 242 4.19 -1.24 12.74
N ALA A 243 4.07 -2.29 13.55
CA ALA A 243 3.80 -3.64 13.09
C ALA A 243 2.42 -3.77 12.43
N LEU A 244 1.37 -3.19 13.03
CA LEU A 244 0.00 -3.25 12.48
C LEU A 244 -0.11 -2.52 11.14
N VAL A 245 0.53 -1.35 11.03
CA VAL A 245 0.61 -0.60 9.77
C VAL A 245 1.40 -1.38 8.73
N GLY A 246 2.50 -2.04 9.14
CA GLY A 246 3.30 -2.87 8.26
C GLY A 246 2.47 -3.93 7.55
N VAL A 247 1.55 -4.58 8.28
CA VAL A 247 0.59 -5.52 7.70
C VAL A 247 -0.30 -4.83 6.68
N MET A 248 -0.88 -3.66 6.97
CA MET A 248 -1.76 -2.95 6.03
C MET A 248 -1.07 -2.53 4.73
N ILE A 249 0.18 -2.08 4.80
CA ILE A 249 0.99 -1.77 3.61
C ILE A 249 1.28 -3.06 2.83
N ALA A 250 1.62 -4.15 3.50
CA ALA A 250 1.86 -5.43 2.85
C ALA A 250 0.60 -6.02 2.20
N VAL A 251 -0.58 -5.85 2.81
CA VAL A 251 -1.88 -6.25 2.27
C VAL A 251 -2.12 -5.65 0.88
N ALA A 252 -1.75 -4.38 0.70
CA ALA A 252 -1.92 -3.68 -0.57
C ALA A 252 -0.88 -4.05 -1.64
N LEU A 253 0.26 -4.65 -1.27
CA LEU A 253 1.43 -4.79 -2.16
C LEU A 253 1.77 -6.24 -2.50
N ILE A 254 1.77 -7.15 -1.52
CA ILE A 254 2.24 -8.52 -1.72
C ILE A 254 1.30 -9.35 -2.62
N PRO A 255 -0.03 -9.39 -2.41
CA PRO A 255 -0.90 -10.18 -3.28
C PRO A 255 -0.93 -9.70 -4.73
N PRO A 256 -0.99 -8.38 -5.02
CA PRO A 256 -0.88 -7.94 -6.40
C PRO A 256 0.49 -8.27 -7.02
N ALA A 257 1.59 -8.15 -6.28
CA ALA A 257 2.91 -8.59 -6.75
C ALA A 257 2.97 -10.10 -7.05
N ALA A 258 2.38 -10.92 -6.19
CA ALA A 258 2.28 -12.36 -6.42
C ALA A 258 1.40 -12.69 -7.62
N THR A 259 0.28 -12.00 -7.79
CA THR A 259 -0.63 -12.14 -8.94
C THR A 259 0.06 -11.75 -10.26
N VAL A 260 0.90 -10.71 -10.27
CA VAL A 260 1.76 -10.40 -11.42
C VAL A 260 2.66 -11.58 -11.75
N GLY A 261 3.32 -12.16 -10.73
CA GLY A 261 4.19 -13.32 -10.94
C GLY A 261 3.46 -14.55 -11.46
N ILE A 262 2.24 -14.82 -10.97
CA ILE A 262 1.37 -15.89 -11.48
C ILE A 262 0.99 -15.64 -12.94
N GLY A 263 0.58 -14.43 -13.29
CA GLY A 263 0.26 -14.04 -14.67
C GLY A 263 1.44 -14.29 -15.62
N ILE A 264 2.65 -13.90 -15.22
CA ILE A 264 3.87 -14.15 -16.00
C ILE A 264 4.11 -15.66 -16.14
N ALA A 265 3.94 -16.42 -15.06
CA ALA A 265 4.17 -17.87 -15.05
C ALA A 265 3.16 -18.65 -15.91
N TRP A 266 1.91 -18.19 -16.01
CA TRP A 266 0.88 -18.79 -16.87
C TRP A 266 0.95 -18.30 -18.31
N GLY A 267 1.65 -17.20 -18.57
CA GLY A 267 1.72 -16.58 -19.89
C GLY A 267 0.47 -15.75 -20.19
N GLU A 268 -0.14 -15.18 -19.14
CA GLU A 268 -1.33 -14.33 -19.17
C GLU A 268 -0.90 -12.86 -18.98
N PRO A 269 -0.65 -12.10 -20.07
CA PRO A 269 -0.13 -10.74 -19.98
C PRO A 269 -1.14 -9.80 -19.35
N LEU A 270 -2.43 -10.06 -19.53
CA LEU A 270 -3.51 -9.22 -19.02
C LEU A 270 -3.64 -9.31 -17.50
N VAL A 271 -3.52 -10.51 -16.92
CA VAL A 271 -3.43 -10.71 -15.47
C VAL A 271 -2.23 -9.96 -14.89
N SER A 272 -1.10 -10.06 -15.57
CA SER A 272 0.15 -9.38 -15.18
C SER A 272 0.02 -7.85 -15.26
N LEU A 273 -0.62 -7.33 -16.29
CA LEU A 273 -0.82 -5.90 -16.49
C LEU A 273 -1.86 -5.33 -15.51
N GLY A 274 -3.02 -5.97 -15.35
CA GLY A 274 -4.07 -5.51 -14.44
C GLY A 274 -3.58 -5.43 -12.99
N SER A 275 -3.00 -6.53 -12.50
CA SER A 275 -2.42 -6.57 -11.16
C SER A 275 -1.18 -5.69 -11.02
N GLY A 276 -0.39 -5.54 -12.09
CA GLY A 276 0.78 -4.66 -12.12
C GLY A 276 0.40 -3.18 -11.99
N VAL A 277 -0.68 -2.76 -12.66
CA VAL A 277 -1.22 -1.40 -12.51
C VAL A 277 -1.77 -1.21 -11.10
N LEU A 278 -2.56 -2.17 -10.58
CA LEU A 278 -3.06 -2.12 -9.20
C LEU A 278 -1.92 -1.96 -8.18
N LEU A 279 -0.86 -2.74 -8.34
CA LEU A 279 0.36 -2.67 -7.53
C LEU A 279 1.01 -1.29 -7.58
N LEU A 280 1.16 -0.72 -8.78
CA LEU A 280 1.74 0.62 -8.96
C LEU A 280 0.86 1.70 -8.34
N VAL A 281 -0.46 1.65 -8.55
CA VAL A 281 -1.41 2.58 -7.94
C VAL A 281 -1.30 2.51 -6.42
N ASN A 282 -1.26 1.32 -5.82
CA ASN A 282 -1.13 1.14 -4.38
C ASN A 282 0.19 1.73 -3.85
N VAL A 283 1.32 1.43 -4.50
CA VAL A 283 2.64 1.99 -4.15
C VAL A 283 2.61 3.52 -4.17
N LEU A 284 2.09 4.11 -5.24
CA LEU A 284 2.06 5.56 -5.41
C LEU A 284 1.12 6.22 -4.41
N SER A 285 -0.03 5.59 -4.14
CA SER A 285 -1.04 6.11 -3.22
C SER A 285 -0.57 6.07 -1.77
N ILE A 286 0.09 4.98 -1.35
CA ILE A 286 0.72 4.89 -0.03
C ILE A 286 1.78 6.00 0.11
N ASN A 287 2.68 6.15 -0.88
CA ASN A 287 3.69 7.20 -0.85
C ASN A 287 3.06 8.61 -0.82
N LEU A 288 2.01 8.85 -1.61
CA LEU A 288 1.30 10.13 -1.63
C LEU A 288 0.68 10.44 -0.26
N ALA A 289 -0.05 9.47 0.33
CA ALA A 289 -0.67 9.63 1.63
C ALA A 289 0.38 9.86 2.73
N VAL A 290 1.51 9.15 2.67
CA VAL A 290 2.60 9.35 3.64
C VAL A 290 3.21 10.75 3.50
N LEU A 291 3.52 11.17 2.28
CA LEU A 291 4.12 12.47 2.02
C LEU A 291 3.19 13.63 2.39
N VAL A 292 1.91 13.53 2.00
CA VAL A 292 0.89 14.54 2.32
C VAL A 292 0.63 14.59 3.82
N GLY A 293 0.58 13.44 4.50
CA GLY A 293 0.41 13.38 5.95
C GLY A 293 1.55 14.06 6.71
N LEU A 294 2.80 13.74 6.37
CA LEU A 294 3.96 14.41 6.96
C LEU A 294 3.97 15.92 6.66
N TRP A 295 3.64 16.31 5.44
CA TRP A 295 3.55 17.73 5.07
C TRP A 295 2.44 18.48 5.82
N TYR A 296 1.31 17.80 6.08
CA TYR A 296 0.18 18.34 6.85
C TYR A 296 0.55 18.53 8.32
N GLN A 297 1.28 17.60 8.92
CA GLN A 297 1.82 17.68 10.29
C GLN A 297 2.96 18.70 10.46
N GLY A 298 3.25 19.51 9.45
CA GLY A 298 4.23 20.59 9.55
C GLY A 298 5.67 20.20 9.26
N TYR A 299 5.98 18.93 8.94
CA TYR A 299 7.31 18.53 8.48
C TYR A 299 7.57 19.14 7.08
N ARG A 300 8.23 20.30 7.09
CA ARG A 300 8.56 21.07 5.90
C ARG A 300 10.06 21.27 5.85
N PRO A 301 10.68 21.13 4.67
CA PRO A 301 12.11 21.35 4.54
C PRO A 301 12.41 22.84 4.69
N GLU A 302 12.72 23.24 5.92
CA GLU A 302 13.26 24.55 6.29
C GLU A 302 14.78 24.43 6.35
N HIS A 303 15.44 24.72 5.23
CA HIS A 303 16.86 25.04 5.25
C HIS A 303 17.01 26.56 5.14
N TRP A 304 17.62 27.13 6.18
CA TRP A 304 17.74 28.54 6.51
C TRP A 304 18.67 29.36 5.58
N PHE A 305 19.16 28.80 4.46
CA PHE A 305 20.09 29.53 3.57
C PHE A 305 19.95 29.26 2.07
N ARG A 306 18.87 28.60 1.61
CA ARG A 306 18.59 28.42 0.18
C ARG A 306 17.16 28.81 -0.16
N GLU A 307 17.02 30.03 -0.63
CA GLU A 307 15.81 30.61 -1.22
C GLU A 307 15.04 29.58 -2.09
N GLY A 308 13.78 29.32 -1.72
CA GLY A 308 12.69 28.85 -2.61
C GLY A 308 12.69 27.39 -3.13
N ASN A 309 13.81 26.67 -3.17
CA ASN A 309 13.89 25.41 -3.93
C ASN A 309 13.35 24.15 -3.21
N ALA A 310 13.49 24.02 -1.89
CA ALA A 310 13.13 22.78 -1.18
C ALA A 310 11.60 22.56 -1.11
N ARG A 311 10.83 23.61 -0.79
CA ARG A 311 9.36 23.57 -0.80
C ARG A 311 8.81 23.27 -2.20
N SER A 312 9.47 23.76 -3.25
CA SER A 312 9.13 23.47 -4.64
C SER A 312 9.35 22.00 -4.99
N ALA A 313 10.39 21.35 -4.44
CA ALA A 313 10.67 19.94 -4.68
C ALA A 313 9.59 19.01 -4.09
N THR A 314 9.14 19.24 -2.85
CA THR A 314 8.08 18.44 -2.22
C THR A 314 6.75 18.60 -2.96
N VAL A 315 6.35 19.84 -3.27
CA VAL A 315 5.11 20.10 -4.03
C VAL A 315 5.18 19.50 -5.43
N LYS A 316 6.33 19.57 -6.10
CA LYS A 316 6.54 18.92 -7.40
C LYS A 316 6.42 17.40 -7.30
N ARG A 317 6.95 16.77 -6.25
CA ARG A 317 6.80 15.32 -6.01
C ARG A 317 5.34 14.93 -5.78
N ILE A 318 4.61 15.68 -4.95
CA ILE A 318 3.16 15.50 -4.77
C ILE A 318 2.45 15.59 -6.12
N GLY A 319 2.74 16.64 -6.92
CA GLY A 319 2.15 16.81 -8.25
C GLY A 319 2.45 15.65 -9.20
N VAL A 320 3.68 15.12 -9.20
CA VAL A 320 4.07 13.94 -9.99
C VAL A 320 3.31 12.70 -9.52
N LEU A 321 3.24 12.44 -8.21
CA LEU A 321 2.52 11.29 -7.65
C LEU A 321 1.04 11.35 -8.01
N VAL A 322 0.38 12.50 -7.83
CA VAL A 322 -1.03 12.71 -8.20
C VAL A 322 -1.23 12.50 -9.69
N ALA A 323 -0.38 13.07 -10.55
CA ALA A 323 -0.48 12.88 -12.00
C ALA A 323 -0.29 11.41 -12.40
N SER A 324 0.69 10.71 -11.81
CA SER A 324 0.92 9.28 -12.07
C SER A 324 -0.27 8.43 -11.62
N ILE A 325 -0.84 8.70 -10.44
CA ILE A 325 -2.04 8.00 -9.97
C ILE A 325 -3.20 8.29 -10.93
N LEU A 326 -3.46 9.53 -11.31
CA LEU A 326 -4.55 9.87 -12.23
C LEU A 326 -4.40 9.17 -13.60
N VAL A 327 -3.19 9.11 -14.15
CA VAL A 327 -2.94 8.41 -15.42
C VAL A 327 -3.19 6.90 -15.28
N LEU A 328 -2.68 6.27 -14.22
CA LEU A 328 -2.88 4.85 -13.98
C LEU A 328 -4.35 4.54 -13.61
N SER A 329 -5.01 5.38 -12.83
CA SER A 329 -6.42 5.31 -12.48
C SER A 329 -7.34 5.55 -13.67
N ALA A 330 -6.94 6.36 -14.66
CA ALA A 330 -7.68 6.51 -15.90
C ALA A 330 -7.62 5.22 -16.75
N PHE A 331 -6.44 4.60 -16.84
CA PHE A 331 -6.30 3.26 -17.43
C PHE A 331 -7.19 2.25 -16.68
N LEU A 332 -7.16 2.32 -15.35
CA LEU A 332 -7.98 1.49 -14.46
C LEU A 332 -9.48 1.67 -14.71
N GLY A 333 -9.95 2.91 -14.69
CA GLY A 333 -11.35 3.26 -14.91
C GLY A 333 -11.84 2.84 -16.29
N GLY A 334 -10.97 2.83 -17.30
CA GLY A 334 -11.29 2.24 -18.61
C GLY A 334 -11.59 0.74 -18.53
N VAL A 335 -10.80 -0.01 -17.75
CA VAL A 335 -11.02 -1.45 -17.52
C VAL A 335 -12.26 -1.69 -16.64
N THR A 336 -12.49 -0.86 -15.63
CA THR A 336 -13.66 -0.97 -14.74
C THR A 336 -14.96 -0.60 -15.45
N LEU A 337 -14.97 0.41 -16.32
CA LEU A 337 -16.14 0.75 -17.12
C LEU A 337 -16.51 -0.39 -18.07
N ASP A 338 -15.50 -1.01 -18.67
CA ASP A 338 -15.68 -2.19 -19.51
C ASP A 338 -16.27 -3.36 -18.71
N SER A 339 -15.79 -3.66 -17.49
CA SER A 339 -16.37 -4.71 -16.66
C SER A 339 -17.82 -4.42 -16.22
N PHE A 340 -18.15 -3.15 -15.93
CA PHE A 340 -19.51 -2.74 -15.57
C PHE A 340 -20.47 -2.85 -16.76
N GLN A 341 -20.02 -2.45 -17.96
CA GLN A 341 -20.78 -2.62 -19.20
C GLN A 341 -21.03 -4.11 -19.51
N ARG A 342 -20.06 -4.99 -19.24
CA ARG A 342 -20.26 -6.44 -19.35
C ARG A 342 -21.33 -6.96 -18.39
N ALA A 343 -21.24 -6.62 -17.10
CA ALA A 343 -22.19 -7.10 -16.10
C ALA A 343 -23.62 -6.66 -16.40
N THR A 344 -23.79 -5.44 -16.93
CA THR A 344 -25.10 -4.93 -17.36
C THR A 344 -25.59 -5.61 -18.64
N THR A 345 -24.72 -5.86 -19.62
CA THR A 345 -25.07 -6.61 -20.85
C THR A 345 -25.48 -8.05 -20.54
N ASP A 346 -24.72 -8.75 -19.69
CA ASP A 346 -25.03 -10.13 -19.31
C ASP A 346 -26.36 -10.22 -18.55
N ALA A 347 -26.64 -9.26 -17.65
CA ALA A 347 -27.91 -9.16 -16.95
C ALA A 347 -29.08 -8.84 -17.91
N GLU A 348 -28.86 -7.95 -18.87
CA GLU A 348 -29.87 -7.60 -19.88
C GLU A 348 -30.18 -8.77 -20.82
N ILE A 349 -29.16 -9.56 -21.22
CA ILE A 349 -29.35 -10.81 -21.96
C ILE A 349 -30.20 -11.79 -21.14
N HIS A 350 -29.88 -11.99 -19.86
CA HIS A 350 -30.65 -12.88 -18.99
C HIS A 350 -32.11 -12.44 -18.86
N ASP A 351 -32.37 -11.18 -18.50
CA ASP A 351 -33.71 -10.65 -18.29
C ASP A 351 -34.57 -10.74 -19.56
N ARG A 352 -33.99 -10.42 -20.73
CA ARG A 352 -34.73 -10.46 -22.00
C ARG A 352 -34.99 -11.88 -22.48
N VAL A 353 -34.02 -12.80 -22.32
CA VAL A 353 -34.20 -14.22 -22.65
C VAL A 353 -35.25 -14.87 -21.76
N GLU A 354 -35.24 -14.57 -20.45
CA GLU A 354 -36.25 -15.08 -19.52
C GLU A 354 -37.64 -14.52 -19.81
N GLY A 355 -37.73 -13.24 -20.20
CA GLY A 355 -38.99 -12.60 -20.59
C GLY A 355 -39.60 -13.10 -21.91
N ALA A 356 -38.78 -13.66 -22.81
CA ALA A 356 -39.24 -14.14 -24.13
C ALA A 356 -39.74 -15.58 -24.13
N VAL A 357 -39.34 -16.39 -23.14
CA VAL A 357 -39.77 -17.80 -23.05
C VAL A 357 -41.04 -17.90 -22.23
N GLU A 358 -42.18 -18.03 -22.92
CA GLU A 358 -43.49 -18.19 -22.29
C GLU A 358 -43.82 -19.64 -21.93
N SER A 359 -44.71 -19.81 -20.95
CA SER A 359 -45.24 -21.12 -20.56
C SER A 359 -45.90 -21.84 -21.76
N PRO A 360 -45.64 -23.14 -21.97
CA PRO A 360 -45.16 -24.11 -20.99
C PRO A 360 -43.65 -24.36 -20.99
N ALA A 361 -42.88 -23.64 -21.81
CA ALA A 361 -41.42 -23.68 -21.77
C ALA A 361 -40.88 -22.77 -20.64
N ARG A 362 -39.68 -23.04 -20.15
CA ARG A 362 -39.00 -22.20 -19.17
C ARG A 362 -37.49 -22.17 -19.40
N VAL A 363 -36.84 -21.05 -19.13
CA VAL A 363 -35.37 -20.97 -19.15
C VAL A 363 -34.82 -21.73 -17.94
N LEU A 364 -33.85 -22.61 -18.17
CA LEU A 364 -33.16 -23.38 -17.13
C LEU A 364 -31.77 -22.80 -16.84
N ALA A 365 -31.08 -22.33 -17.87
CA ALA A 365 -29.76 -21.71 -17.77
C ALA A 365 -29.50 -20.82 -19.00
N VAL A 366 -28.75 -19.74 -18.79
CA VAL A 366 -28.20 -18.90 -19.86
C VAL A 366 -26.70 -18.79 -19.59
N ASP A 367 -25.90 -19.50 -20.37
CA ASP A 367 -24.45 -19.47 -20.26
C ASP A 367 -23.89 -18.53 -21.33
N VAL A 368 -23.30 -17.42 -20.89
CA VAL A 368 -22.66 -16.45 -21.78
C VAL A 368 -21.17 -16.79 -21.89
N GLU A 369 -20.77 -17.39 -23.02
CA GLU A 369 -19.37 -17.62 -23.34
C GLU A 369 -18.74 -16.31 -23.83
N GLN A 370 -17.79 -15.81 -23.05
CA GLN A 370 -17.06 -14.58 -23.31
C GLN A 370 -15.89 -14.84 -24.30
N THR A 371 -15.44 -13.78 -24.97
CA THR A 371 -14.18 -13.82 -25.73
C THR A 371 -13.00 -14.09 -24.80
N ASN A 372 -12.00 -14.84 -25.25
CA ASN A 372 -10.80 -15.22 -24.47
C ASN A 372 -9.83 -14.04 -24.15
N THR A 373 -10.32 -12.81 -24.07
CA THR A 373 -9.53 -11.60 -23.81
C THR A 373 -9.92 -10.96 -22.49
N VAL A 374 -9.15 -11.12 -21.42
CA VAL A 374 -9.48 -10.65 -20.04
C VAL A 374 -9.97 -9.18 -19.95
N ILE A 375 -9.50 -8.28 -20.83
CA ILE A 375 -9.96 -6.89 -20.95
C ILE A 375 -10.68 -6.73 -22.30
N PHE A 376 -11.77 -5.98 -22.34
CA PHE A 376 -12.71 -5.90 -23.46
C PHE A 376 -13.29 -7.26 -23.89
N GLN A 377 -13.65 -8.14 -22.92
CA GLN A 377 -14.42 -9.36 -23.22
C GLN A 377 -15.76 -8.97 -23.81
N GLN A 378 -16.10 -9.63 -24.90
CA GLN A 378 -17.38 -9.50 -25.57
C GLN A 378 -18.05 -10.88 -25.63
N PRO A 379 -19.38 -10.99 -25.44
CA PRO A 379 -20.12 -12.26 -25.51
C PRO A 379 -19.98 -12.94 -26.88
N ARG A 380 -19.15 -13.97 -27.01
CA ARG A 380 -18.89 -14.62 -28.29
C ARG A 380 -20.02 -15.57 -28.67
N ARG A 381 -20.52 -16.30 -27.67
CA ARG A 381 -21.58 -17.28 -27.82
C ARG A 381 -22.48 -17.24 -26.60
N VAL A 382 -23.78 -17.36 -26.81
CA VAL A 382 -24.76 -17.51 -25.72
C VAL A 382 -25.43 -18.85 -25.88
N VAL A 383 -25.33 -19.69 -24.85
CA VAL A 383 -25.97 -21.01 -24.78
C VAL A 383 -27.19 -20.89 -23.88
N ILE A 384 -28.37 -20.97 -24.48
CA ILE A 384 -29.65 -20.88 -23.77
C ILE A 384 -30.20 -22.30 -23.61
N THR A 385 -30.39 -22.75 -22.39
CA THR A 385 -31.02 -24.04 -22.10
C THR A 385 -32.48 -23.84 -21.74
N VAL A 386 -33.38 -24.34 -22.58
CA VAL A 386 -34.84 -24.22 -22.42
C VAL A 386 -35.43 -25.57 -22.02
N GLY A 387 -36.13 -25.58 -20.89
CA GLY A 387 -36.90 -26.71 -20.41
C GLY A 387 -38.27 -26.78 -21.06
N ILE A 388 -38.61 -27.92 -21.65
CA ILE A 388 -39.93 -28.18 -22.26
C ILE A 388 -40.62 -29.39 -21.61
N PRO A 389 -41.95 -29.42 -21.52
CA PRO A 389 -42.67 -30.58 -21.01
C PRO A 389 -42.49 -31.85 -21.88
N PRO A 390 -42.76 -33.05 -21.35
CA PRO A 390 -42.77 -34.26 -22.14
C PRO A 390 -43.85 -34.22 -23.23
N GLY A 391 -43.46 -34.52 -24.47
CA GLY A 391 -44.40 -34.64 -25.60
C GLY A 391 -44.75 -33.33 -26.33
N THR A 392 -44.12 -32.21 -25.99
CA THR A 392 -44.20 -30.96 -26.78
C THR A 392 -43.06 -30.88 -27.79
N ASP A 393 -43.37 -30.49 -29.03
CA ASP A 393 -42.35 -30.17 -30.03
C ASP A 393 -41.57 -28.91 -29.62
N PRO A 394 -40.27 -28.81 -29.95
CA PRO A 394 -39.48 -27.62 -29.66
C PRO A 394 -40.14 -26.39 -30.31
N PRO A 395 -40.50 -25.37 -29.52
CA PRO A 395 -40.97 -24.11 -30.10
C PRO A 395 -39.80 -23.53 -30.90
N GLY A 396 -40.04 -22.99 -32.09
CA GLY A 396 -38.98 -22.49 -32.98
C GLY A 396 -38.31 -21.20 -32.49
N LEU A 397 -37.97 -21.10 -31.21
CA LEU A 397 -37.49 -19.90 -30.51
C LEU A 397 -36.05 -19.54 -30.85
N ALA A 398 -35.33 -20.37 -31.60
CA ALA A 398 -33.91 -20.14 -31.87
C ALA A 398 -33.67 -18.81 -32.60
N ALA A 399 -34.47 -18.48 -33.61
CA ALA A 399 -34.31 -17.23 -34.36
C ALA A 399 -34.76 -15.99 -33.55
N GLU A 400 -35.79 -16.14 -32.73
CA GLU A 400 -36.30 -15.06 -31.88
C GLU A 400 -35.33 -14.75 -30.74
N LEU A 401 -34.79 -15.77 -30.08
CA LEU A 401 -33.79 -15.62 -29.04
C LEU A 401 -32.46 -15.08 -29.58
N ASP A 402 -32.08 -15.46 -30.81
CA ASP A 402 -30.89 -14.91 -31.49
C ASP A 402 -31.05 -13.39 -31.71
N GLU A 403 -32.20 -12.94 -32.24
CA GLU A 403 -32.48 -11.51 -32.44
C GLU A 403 -32.52 -10.72 -31.11
N ILE A 404 -33.04 -11.34 -30.04
CA ILE A 404 -33.07 -10.75 -28.70
C ILE A 404 -31.68 -10.62 -28.10
N VAL A 405 -30.85 -11.66 -28.21
CA VAL A 405 -29.46 -11.66 -27.75
C VAL A 405 -28.65 -10.63 -28.52
N ASP A 406 -28.81 -10.56 -29.84
CA ASP A 406 -28.11 -9.58 -30.69
C ASP A 406 -28.51 -8.14 -30.35
N ALA A 407 -29.80 -7.91 -30.09
CA ALA A 407 -30.32 -6.61 -29.68
C ALA A 407 -29.86 -6.20 -28.27
N ALA A 408 -29.66 -7.16 -27.37
CA ALA A 408 -29.14 -6.92 -26.01
C ALA A 408 -27.62 -6.68 -26.03
N ALA A 409 -26.88 -7.45 -26.83
CA ALA A 409 -25.44 -7.35 -26.98
C ALA A 409 -25.00 -6.19 -27.90
N GLY A 410 -25.92 -5.63 -28.69
CA GLY A 410 -25.67 -4.57 -29.66
C GLY A 410 -24.84 -5.00 -30.88
N ARG A 411 -24.77 -6.31 -31.15
CA ARG A 411 -24.03 -6.93 -32.27
C ARG A 411 -24.41 -8.40 -32.41
N ASP A 412 -24.03 -9.01 -33.53
CA ASP A 412 -24.18 -10.45 -33.75
C ASP A 412 -23.36 -11.28 -32.74
N VAL A 413 -24.05 -12.21 -32.08
CA VAL A 413 -23.52 -13.19 -31.12
C VAL A 413 -23.98 -14.57 -31.55
N GLU A 414 -23.10 -15.58 -31.47
CA GLU A 414 -23.52 -16.94 -31.81
C GLU A 414 -24.51 -17.47 -30.76
N THR A 415 -25.79 -17.58 -31.08
CA THR A 415 -26.79 -18.11 -30.14
C THR A 415 -27.04 -19.60 -30.38
N SER A 416 -26.93 -20.41 -29.33
CA SER A 416 -27.25 -21.83 -29.35
C SER A 416 -28.36 -22.13 -28.35
N VAL A 417 -29.48 -22.69 -28.83
CA VAL A 417 -30.62 -23.04 -27.98
C VAL A 417 -30.69 -24.55 -27.80
N HIS A 418 -30.58 -25.01 -26.55
CA HIS A 418 -30.69 -26.41 -26.17
C HIS A 418 -32.06 -26.68 -25.54
N TYR A 419 -32.85 -27.54 -26.16
CA TYR A 419 -34.12 -28.00 -25.60
C TYR A 419 -33.90 -29.24 -24.74
N VAL A 420 -34.31 -29.17 -23.47
CA VAL A 420 -34.23 -30.27 -22.52
C VAL A 420 -35.63 -30.62 -22.05
N VAL A 421 -36.01 -31.89 -22.14
CA VAL A 421 -37.29 -32.35 -21.60
C VAL A 421 -37.21 -32.38 -20.09
N VAL A 422 -38.12 -31.67 -19.43
CA VAL A 422 -38.18 -31.57 -17.97
C VAL A 422 -39.48 -32.16 -17.46
N GLU A 423 -39.35 -33.22 -16.67
CA GLU A 423 -40.47 -33.79 -15.92
C GLU A 423 -40.48 -33.20 -14.52
N THR A 424 -41.60 -32.58 -14.14
CA THR A 424 -41.77 -31.99 -12.80
C THR A 424 -42.60 -32.96 -11.96
N ALA A 425 -42.01 -33.53 -10.91
CA ALA A 425 -42.75 -34.28 -9.93
C ALA A 425 -43.50 -33.30 -9.01
N SER A 426 -44.82 -33.46 -8.91
CA SER A 426 -45.69 -32.70 -8.00
C SER A 426 -45.69 -33.27 -6.59
#